data_AF-A0A9P7EB62-F1
#
_entry.id   AF-A0A9P7EB62-F1
#
_cell.length_a   1.000
_cell.length_b   1.000
_cell.length_c   1.000
_cell.angle_alpha   90.00
_cell.angle_beta   90.00
_cell.angle_gamma   90.00
#
_symmetry.space_group_name_H-M   'P 1'
#
loop_
_entity.id
_entity.type
_entity.pdbx_description
1 polymer ?
#
loop_
_entity_poly.entity_id
_entity_poly.type
_entity_poly.pdbx_seq_one_letter_code
_entity_poly.pdbx_strand_id
1 'polypeptide(L)'
;MYSANYLEKVLIATIKDMGSCLCPRCLVPKGLFDYLGLVKDMRSRLTNLQVYAMAKVIKAREFIYQLGNIVDGAKVEDALREGSWVPTLNQFINKLGPLSLDPFHMLVVDIMHECELGTWKALFMHLLRLLYALPGGAQAIVTLDTRFRQVPTYGNGVIYKFSINTSKMKKLAAHDFEDILQCAIPVFEGLFPPDHDAAIQSLLYQFVQWHALTKLRLHCNSTLVFLDEIFKKLSRNLWKFQAHTCTAFNTTELPKEKAKWLAKHSETGNAPPESKLSDSLELLTPLPPKSCVSTAFHEFKPEVFAQGELAHRALKAFYPLTNKLDTPVQLAKHECRRHVLQRVAEVGGTSPSISLSPVDAPSSGKHHHIAVSQNNTVPLFTLLQEHTDNLALKNFIPKLKDHLLYRLRKLDISYCNHTMQVHYTTYDMRHEYDTINPRTHGDIMVLLGETAPNHPYWGTPVKHHLEVLWVRWLALLRNHKSGMKCAHLPRVAFVDESDTDTFGFLDPGQVIQGAHLIPAFNLGRGVSSLRGGKSLARPDGALDDWEVYCVGIIVDAVDNSNSVVLQGDVGYREDSDSEGYEGYDDEKEASDEEFSNEELEEEWEDEGSEIEDGCEEDGHEIEDEFNDLPSF
;
A
#
# COMPACT_ATOMS: atom_id res chain seq x y z
N MET A 1 -4.42 18.31 -12.22
CA MET A 1 -3.83 18.11 -10.89
C MET A 1 -2.43 17.58 -11.04
N TYR A 2 -1.54 17.85 -10.09
CA TYR A 2 -0.12 17.48 -10.15
C TYR A 2 0.32 16.90 -8.80
N SER A 3 0.64 15.61 -8.79
CA SER A 3 1.22 14.91 -7.64
C SER A 3 2.73 14.90 -7.76
N ALA A 4 3.40 15.18 -6.66
CA ALA A 4 4.85 15.29 -6.59
C ALA A 4 5.30 15.17 -5.13
N ASN A 5 6.59 14.91 -4.90
CA ASN A 5 7.14 14.96 -3.56
C ASN A 5 7.13 16.40 -3.00
N TYR A 6 7.35 16.54 -1.71
CA TYR A 6 7.26 17.84 -1.03
C TYR A 6 8.25 18.87 -1.59
N LEU A 7 9.51 18.50 -1.84
CA LEU A 7 10.52 19.41 -2.37
C LEU A 7 10.14 19.94 -3.75
N GLU A 8 9.62 19.09 -4.62
CA GLU A 8 9.13 19.48 -5.94
C GLU A 8 7.90 20.37 -5.85
N LYS A 9 6.96 20.10 -4.92
CA LYS A 9 5.84 20.99 -4.64
C LYS A 9 6.29 22.36 -4.18
N VAL A 10 7.28 22.43 -3.29
CA VAL A 10 7.86 23.68 -2.77
C VAL A 10 8.43 24.52 -3.91
N LEU A 11 9.12 23.88 -4.86
CA LEU A 11 9.67 24.54 -6.05
C LEU A 11 8.57 25.07 -6.99
N ILE A 12 7.55 24.25 -7.30
CA ILE A 12 6.44 24.65 -8.19
C ILE A 12 5.60 25.77 -7.56
N ALA A 13 5.32 25.65 -6.27
CA ALA A 13 4.55 26.60 -5.48
C ALA A 13 5.35 27.88 -5.17
N THR A 14 6.67 27.88 -5.37
CA THR A 14 7.59 28.95 -4.96
C THR A 14 7.39 29.33 -3.48
N ILE A 15 7.34 28.31 -2.62
CA ILE A 15 7.34 28.48 -1.17
C ILE A 15 8.70 28.10 -0.59
N LYS A 16 8.98 28.52 0.64
CA LYS A 16 10.23 28.28 1.37
C LYS A 16 10.18 26.87 1.95
N ASP A 17 11.20 26.07 1.66
CA ASP A 17 11.35 24.77 2.30
C ASP A 17 11.41 24.96 3.82
N MET A 18 10.69 24.10 4.56
CA MET A 18 10.52 24.20 6.00
C MET A 18 10.11 25.60 6.52
N GLY A 19 9.35 26.35 5.71
CA GLY A 19 8.86 27.70 6.03
C GLY A 19 7.84 27.75 7.19
N SER A 20 7.34 28.96 7.46
CA SER A 20 6.30 29.19 8.48
C SER A 20 5.01 28.41 8.20
N CYS A 21 4.65 28.26 6.92
CA CYS A 21 3.49 27.55 6.40
C CYS A 21 4.01 26.46 5.44
N LEU A 22 3.91 25.20 5.86
CA LEU A 22 4.44 24.06 5.10
C LEU A 22 3.49 23.63 3.98
N CYS A 23 2.19 23.85 4.14
CA CYS A 23 1.22 23.37 3.16
C CYS A 23 1.21 24.27 1.91
N PRO A 24 1.40 23.73 0.70
CA PRO A 24 1.27 24.52 -0.53
C PRO A 24 -0.13 25.09 -0.71
N ARG A 25 -1.16 24.48 -0.10
CA ARG A 25 -2.57 24.85 -0.32
C ARG A 25 -3.14 25.79 0.73
N CYS A 26 -2.54 25.89 1.92
CA CYS A 26 -3.12 26.70 3.00
C CYS A 26 -2.06 27.39 3.87
N LEU A 27 -2.44 28.56 4.40
CA LEU A 27 -1.63 29.44 5.23
C LEU A 27 -1.58 29.00 6.71
N VAL A 28 -1.74 27.72 7.00
CA VAL A 28 -1.70 27.25 8.40
C VAL A 28 -0.24 27.21 8.88
N PRO A 29 0.12 27.98 9.92
CA PRO A 29 1.49 28.01 10.42
C PRO A 29 1.86 26.71 11.13
N LYS A 30 3.15 26.34 11.08
CA LYS A 30 3.72 25.16 11.77
C LYS A 30 3.35 25.12 13.25
N GLY A 31 3.34 26.26 13.94
CA GLY A 31 2.98 26.36 15.36
C GLY A 31 1.51 26.05 15.70
N LEU A 32 0.64 25.87 14.70
CA LEU A 32 -0.75 25.45 14.88
C LEU A 32 -0.98 23.97 14.59
N PHE A 33 0.06 23.19 14.34
CA PHE A 33 -0.09 21.77 13.97
C PHE A 33 -0.59 20.91 15.13
N ASP A 34 -0.45 21.39 16.36
CA ASP A 34 -1.07 20.80 17.55
C ASP A 34 -2.60 20.78 17.50
N TYR A 35 -3.23 21.53 16.58
CA TYR A 35 -4.67 21.54 16.36
C TYR A 35 -5.15 20.59 15.24
N LEU A 36 -4.25 19.79 14.63
CA LEU A 36 -4.54 18.83 13.56
C LEU A 36 -5.82 18.01 13.81
N GLY A 37 -6.79 18.04 12.89
CA GLY A 37 -8.00 17.24 13.02
C GLY A 37 -9.06 17.82 13.99
N LEU A 38 -8.82 18.96 14.63
CA LEU A 38 -9.91 19.74 15.20
C LEU A 38 -10.75 20.37 14.09
N VAL A 39 -12.06 20.47 14.31
CA VAL A 39 -12.98 21.15 13.37
C VAL A 39 -12.53 22.58 13.06
N LYS A 40 -11.93 23.27 14.03
CA LYS A 40 -11.38 24.63 13.84
C LYS A 40 -10.18 24.63 12.89
N ASP A 41 -9.25 23.69 13.03
CA ASP A 41 -8.09 23.55 12.12
C ASP A 41 -8.56 23.21 10.71
N MET A 42 -9.42 22.21 10.58
CA MET A 42 -9.95 21.80 9.28
C MET A 42 -10.69 22.93 8.56
N ARG A 43 -11.48 23.72 9.30
CA ARG A 43 -12.13 24.93 8.74
C ARG A 43 -11.09 25.99 8.35
N SER A 44 -10.09 26.23 9.20
CA SER A 44 -9.02 27.19 8.94
C SER A 44 -8.28 26.88 7.64
N ARG A 45 -7.99 25.60 7.37
CA ARG A 45 -7.32 25.15 6.14
C ARG A 45 -8.14 25.39 4.87
N LEU A 46 -9.48 25.38 4.98
CA LEU A 46 -10.39 25.67 3.87
C LEU A 46 -10.62 27.17 3.67
N THR A 47 -10.58 27.96 4.75
CA THR A 47 -10.82 29.40 4.66
C THR A 47 -9.56 30.19 4.35
N ASN A 48 -8.39 29.70 4.78
CA ASN A 48 -7.10 30.36 4.63
C ASN A 48 -6.27 29.66 3.55
N LEU A 49 -6.80 29.66 2.32
CA LEU A 49 -6.09 29.11 1.17
C LEU A 49 -4.87 29.95 0.83
N GLN A 50 -3.83 29.27 0.34
CA GLN A 50 -2.62 29.91 -0.13
C GLN A 50 -2.93 30.68 -1.42
N VAL A 51 -2.57 31.97 -1.44
CA VAL A 51 -2.72 32.81 -2.64
C VAL A 51 -1.39 33.48 -2.93
N TYR A 52 -1.00 33.50 -4.20
CA TYR A 52 0.27 34.12 -4.60
C TYR A 52 0.22 35.64 -4.43
N ALA A 53 1.15 36.17 -3.64
CA ALA A 53 1.27 37.60 -3.44
C ALA A 53 2.37 38.22 -4.32
N MET A 54 2.11 38.35 -5.62
CA MET A 54 3.09 38.89 -6.59
C MET A 54 3.68 40.24 -6.16
N ALA A 55 2.84 41.15 -5.63
CA ALA A 55 3.30 42.46 -5.15
C ALA A 55 4.29 42.35 -3.98
N LYS A 56 4.12 41.39 -3.07
CA LYS A 56 5.05 41.15 -1.96
C LYS A 56 6.37 40.56 -2.47
N VAL A 57 6.31 39.64 -3.43
CA VAL A 57 7.51 39.07 -4.07
C VAL A 57 8.31 40.13 -4.83
N ILE A 58 7.65 41.01 -5.60
CA ILE A 58 8.31 42.13 -6.29
C ILE A 58 8.99 43.04 -5.28
N LYS A 59 8.29 43.43 -4.21
CA LYS A 59 8.86 44.28 -3.15
C LYS A 59 10.06 43.64 -2.44
N ALA A 60 10.00 42.34 -2.17
CA ALA A 60 11.13 41.60 -1.62
C ALA A 60 12.33 41.60 -2.58
N ARG A 61 12.09 41.46 -3.89
CA ARG A 61 13.13 41.57 -4.92
C ARG A 61 13.71 42.97 -5.01
N GLU A 62 12.91 44.03 -4.87
CA GLU A 62 13.41 45.42 -4.78
C GLU A 62 14.34 45.60 -3.57
N PHE A 63 13.96 45.05 -2.42
CA PHE A 63 14.81 45.07 -1.22
C PHE A 63 16.17 44.39 -1.46
N ILE A 64 16.19 43.28 -2.20
CA ILE A 64 17.41 42.54 -2.51
C ILE A 64 18.25 43.28 -3.56
N TYR A 65 17.69 43.48 -4.76
CA TYR A 65 18.45 43.92 -5.93
C TYR A 65 18.69 45.43 -5.99
N GLN A 66 17.77 46.26 -5.46
CA GLN A 66 17.92 47.73 -5.54
C GLN A 66 18.48 48.32 -4.25
N LEU A 67 18.09 47.77 -3.10
CA LEU A 67 18.49 48.29 -1.79
C LEU A 67 19.61 47.47 -1.12
N GLY A 68 20.12 46.42 -1.76
CA GLY A 68 21.25 45.63 -1.28
C GLY A 68 21.01 44.89 0.04
N ASN A 69 19.76 44.56 0.38
CA ASN A 69 19.48 43.76 1.58
C ASN A 69 19.78 42.27 1.31
N ILE A 70 20.23 41.57 2.34
CA ILE A 70 20.48 40.12 2.28
C ILE A 70 19.14 39.38 2.10
N VAL A 71 19.17 38.26 1.37
CA VAL A 71 17.98 37.42 1.07
C VAL A 71 17.26 36.95 2.34
N ASP A 72 18.00 36.49 3.35
CA ASP A 72 17.45 36.12 4.67
C ASP A 72 17.39 37.31 5.66
N GLY A 73 17.48 38.54 5.15
CA GLY A 73 17.40 39.74 5.96
C GLY A 73 15.99 39.99 6.50
N ALA A 74 15.89 40.60 7.69
CA ALA A 74 14.62 40.86 8.37
C ALA A 74 13.56 41.55 7.48
N LYS A 75 13.96 42.49 6.61
CA LYS A 75 13.03 43.19 5.70
C LYS A 75 12.42 42.27 4.63
N VAL A 76 13.20 41.31 4.13
CA VAL A 76 12.75 40.33 3.13
C VAL A 76 11.88 39.28 3.81
N GLU A 77 12.32 38.77 4.96
CA GLU A 77 11.57 37.81 5.76
C GLU A 77 10.22 38.39 6.21
N ASP A 78 10.16 39.62 6.72
CA ASP A 78 8.89 40.26 7.11
C ASP A 78 7.93 40.45 5.92
N ALA A 79 8.45 40.61 4.70
CA ALA A 79 7.62 40.72 3.50
C ALA A 79 7.05 39.38 3.04
N LEU A 80 7.80 38.27 3.21
CA LEU A 80 7.48 36.97 2.63
C LEU A 80 6.99 35.91 3.64
N ARG A 81 7.27 36.08 4.93
CA ARG A 81 7.02 35.10 6.00
C ARG A 81 5.56 34.66 6.10
N GLU A 82 4.61 35.54 5.86
CA GLU A 82 3.17 35.24 6.02
C GLU A 82 2.73 34.04 5.17
N GLY A 83 3.16 33.98 3.91
CA GLY A 83 2.87 32.86 3.02
C GLY A 83 4.04 31.92 2.80
N SER A 84 5.15 32.09 3.54
CA SER A 84 6.39 31.37 3.26
C SER A 84 6.82 31.46 1.80
N TRP A 85 6.63 32.60 1.14
CA TRP A 85 7.04 32.74 -0.27
C TRP A 85 8.56 32.88 -0.38
N VAL A 86 9.11 32.54 -1.54
CA VAL A 86 10.50 32.87 -1.90
C VAL A 86 10.56 34.10 -2.80
N PRO A 87 11.68 34.85 -2.86
CA PRO A 87 11.85 36.01 -3.74
C PRO A 87 12.01 35.64 -5.24
N THR A 88 11.34 34.57 -5.66
CA THR A 88 11.34 34.05 -7.03
C THR A 88 9.98 34.30 -7.67
N LEU A 89 9.97 34.85 -8.88
CA LEU A 89 8.74 35.04 -9.63
C LEU A 89 8.23 33.69 -10.12
N ASN A 90 6.99 33.35 -9.77
CA ASN A 90 6.39 32.08 -10.14
C ASN A 90 5.98 32.09 -11.62
N GLN A 91 6.70 31.33 -12.44
CA GLN A 91 6.44 31.24 -13.88
C GLN A 91 5.16 30.49 -14.21
N PHE A 92 4.75 29.52 -13.38
CA PHE A 92 3.48 28.81 -13.56
C PHE A 92 2.31 29.78 -13.41
N ILE A 93 2.36 30.69 -12.44
CA ILE A 93 1.32 31.70 -12.26
C ILE A 93 1.29 32.69 -13.43
N ASN A 94 2.46 33.15 -13.87
CA ASN A 94 2.53 34.09 -14.99
C ASN A 94 2.01 33.48 -16.30
N LYS A 95 2.32 32.21 -16.58
CA LYS A 95 1.98 31.54 -17.83
C LYS A 95 0.61 30.85 -17.81
N LEU A 96 0.26 30.20 -16.70
CA LEU A 96 -0.94 29.38 -16.56
C LEU A 96 -2.07 30.09 -15.82
N GLY A 97 -1.78 31.14 -15.04
CA GLY A 97 -2.79 31.96 -14.38
C GLY A 97 -3.86 32.52 -15.34
N PRO A 98 -3.50 33.03 -16.53
CA PRO A 98 -4.49 33.44 -17.55
C PRO A 98 -5.41 32.32 -18.04
N LEU A 99 -4.98 31.06 -17.92
CA LEU A 99 -5.75 29.86 -18.25
C LEU A 99 -6.57 29.35 -17.06
N SER A 100 -6.72 30.15 -15.99
CA SER A 100 -7.39 29.77 -14.73
C SER A 100 -6.77 28.57 -14.00
N LEU A 101 -5.50 28.28 -14.27
CA LEU A 101 -4.75 27.22 -13.60
C LEU A 101 -3.88 27.81 -12.48
N ASP A 102 -4.33 27.67 -11.24
CA ASP A 102 -3.58 28.05 -10.05
C ASP A 102 -2.68 26.89 -9.56
N PRO A 103 -1.35 27.08 -9.48
CA PRO A 103 -0.42 26.08 -8.94
C PRO A 103 -0.81 25.60 -7.54
N PHE A 104 -1.32 26.46 -6.66
CA PHE A 104 -1.69 26.05 -5.30
C PHE A 104 -2.94 25.16 -5.27
N HIS A 105 -3.81 25.26 -6.28
CA HIS A 105 -4.96 24.37 -6.43
C HIS A 105 -4.60 23.06 -7.14
N MET A 106 -3.67 23.13 -8.10
CA MET A 106 -3.23 21.99 -8.89
C MET A 106 -2.44 20.95 -8.06
N LEU A 107 -1.65 21.41 -7.09
CA LEU A 107 -0.78 20.54 -6.29
C LEU A 107 -1.61 19.66 -5.33
N VAL A 108 -1.47 18.35 -5.48
CA VAL A 108 -2.26 17.35 -4.75
C VAL A 108 -1.35 16.43 -3.98
N VAL A 109 -1.87 15.87 -2.88
CA VAL A 109 -1.08 15.10 -1.95
C VAL A 109 -0.59 13.82 -2.59
N ASP A 110 0.70 13.55 -2.40
CA ASP A 110 1.32 12.30 -2.82
C ASP A 110 1.38 11.37 -1.60
N ILE A 111 0.49 10.37 -1.55
CA ILE A 111 0.40 9.44 -0.40
C ILE A 111 1.70 8.65 -0.22
N MET A 112 2.35 8.28 -1.33
CA MET A 112 3.61 7.54 -1.29
C MET A 112 4.72 8.37 -0.63
N HIS A 113 4.89 9.63 -1.04
CA HIS A 113 5.95 10.48 -0.51
C HIS A 113 5.61 11.12 0.84
N GLU A 114 4.41 11.66 1.02
CA GLU A 114 4.02 12.43 2.21
C GLU A 114 3.54 11.54 3.36
N CYS A 115 2.89 10.42 3.06
CA CYS A 115 2.44 9.47 4.07
C CYS A 115 3.44 8.34 4.26
N GLU A 116 3.65 7.46 3.28
CA GLU A 116 4.44 6.23 3.47
C GLU A 116 5.90 6.54 3.81
N LEU A 117 6.58 7.32 2.97
CA LEU A 117 7.96 7.76 3.20
C LEU A 117 8.09 8.92 4.19
N GLY A 118 7.02 9.69 4.39
CA GLY A 118 6.99 10.83 5.28
C GLY A 118 6.50 10.45 6.67
N THR A 119 5.19 10.59 6.88
CA THR A 119 4.58 10.50 8.21
C THR A 119 4.67 9.10 8.84
N TRP A 120 4.39 8.05 8.08
CA TRP A 120 4.44 6.69 8.56
C TRP A 120 5.87 6.27 8.92
N LYS A 121 6.84 6.49 8.02
CA LYS A 121 8.25 6.25 8.31
C LYS A 121 8.69 6.95 9.59
N ALA A 122 8.30 8.22 9.80
CA ALA A 122 8.60 8.95 11.02
C ALA A 122 7.98 8.30 12.27
N LEU A 123 6.71 7.86 12.19
CA LEU A 123 6.03 7.17 13.29
C LEU A 123 6.71 5.83 13.57
N PHE A 124 7.00 5.04 12.54
CA PHE A 124 7.67 3.76 12.65
C PHE A 124 9.06 3.90 13.29
N MET A 125 9.88 4.86 12.84
CA MET A 125 11.16 5.17 13.47
C MET A 125 10.98 5.52 14.96
N HIS A 126 9.96 6.30 15.30
CA HIS A 126 9.68 6.66 16.68
C HIS A 126 9.23 5.46 17.52
N LEU A 127 8.38 4.57 16.98
CA LEU A 127 8.01 3.31 17.64
C LEU A 127 9.24 2.43 17.91
N LEU A 128 10.20 2.36 16.97
CA LEU A 128 11.46 1.66 17.20
C LEU A 128 12.29 2.30 18.33
N ARG A 129 12.37 3.65 18.38
CA ARG A 129 13.04 4.36 19.49
C ARG A 129 12.39 4.04 20.84
N LEU A 130 11.05 3.99 20.89
CA LEU A 130 10.33 3.60 22.10
C LEU A 130 10.64 2.16 22.52
N LEU A 131 10.69 1.23 21.56
CA LEU A 131 11.08 -0.16 21.84
C LEU A 131 12.50 -0.25 22.41
N TYR A 132 13.46 0.51 21.86
CA TYR A 132 14.82 0.55 22.41
C TYR A 132 14.88 1.14 23.83
N ALA A 133 13.97 2.05 24.19
CA ALA A 133 13.88 2.65 25.52
C ALA A 133 13.28 1.71 26.58
N LEU A 134 12.66 0.59 26.18
CA LEU A 134 12.09 -0.39 27.11
C LEU A 134 13.17 -1.20 27.85
N PRO A 135 12.89 -1.68 29.07
CA PRO A 135 13.72 -2.68 29.72
C PRO A 135 13.74 -3.96 28.86
N GLY A 136 14.91 -4.30 28.31
CA GLY A 136 15.05 -5.40 27.36
C GLY A 136 14.76 -5.02 25.90
N GLY A 137 14.81 -3.73 25.54
CA GLY A 137 14.48 -3.23 24.20
C GLY A 137 15.20 -3.93 23.03
N ALA A 138 16.45 -4.36 23.24
CA ALA A 138 17.18 -5.16 22.23
C ALA A 138 16.44 -6.47 21.88
N GLN A 139 15.88 -7.16 22.87
CA GLN A 139 15.11 -8.37 22.67
C GLN A 139 13.76 -8.08 22.00
N ALA A 140 13.12 -6.95 22.33
CA ALA A 140 11.88 -6.52 21.71
C ALA A 140 12.08 -6.24 20.20
N ILE A 141 13.20 -5.60 19.81
CA ILE A 141 13.55 -5.37 18.41
C ILE A 141 13.83 -6.67 17.65
N VAL A 142 14.58 -7.60 18.26
CA VAL A 142 14.83 -8.93 17.67
C VAL A 142 13.51 -9.69 17.48
N THR A 143 12.59 -9.55 18.44
CA THR A 143 11.25 -10.16 18.35
C THR A 143 10.45 -9.53 17.22
N LEU A 144 10.44 -8.20 17.10
CA LEU A 144 9.80 -7.47 16.01
C LEU A 144 10.32 -7.90 14.64
N ASP A 145 11.64 -7.94 14.44
CA ASP A 145 12.24 -8.38 13.17
C ASP A 145 11.90 -9.85 12.86
N THR A 146 11.83 -10.70 13.88
CA THR A 146 11.45 -12.10 13.71
C THR A 146 9.99 -12.25 13.30
N ARG A 147 9.10 -11.45 13.88
CA ARG A 147 7.67 -11.42 13.53
C ARG A 147 7.45 -10.94 12.10
N PHE A 148 8.10 -9.84 11.67
CA PHE A 148 8.02 -9.40 10.27
C PHE A 148 8.44 -10.50 9.28
N ARG A 149 9.56 -11.19 9.52
CA ARG A 149 10.00 -12.31 8.67
C ARG A 149 9.05 -13.50 8.60
N GLN A 150 8.14 -13.61 9.57
CA GLN A 150 7.14 -14.67 9.66
C GLN A 150 5.78 -14.26 9.09
N VAL A 151 5.62 -13.01 8.64
CA VAL A 151 4.44 -12.57 7.90
C VAL A 151 4.45 -13.25 6.51
N PRO A 152 3.37 -13.93 6.10
CA PRO A 152 3.28 -14.53 4.78
C PRO A 152 3.12 -13.46 3.70
N THR A 153 3.67 -13.74 2.51
CA THR A 153 3.40 -12.93 1.31
C THR A 153 1.94 -13.07 0.89
N TYR A 154 1.45 -12.10 0.12
CA TYR A 154 0.05 -12.06 -0.29
C TYR A 154 -0.16 -11.36 -1.63
N GLY A 155 -1.20 -11.80 -2.34
CA GLY A 155 -1.56 -11.29 -3.66
C GLY A 155 -0.48 -11.52 -4.71
N ASN A 156 -0.69 -10.96 -5.90
CA ASN A 156 0.31 -10.95 -6.97
C ASN A 156 1.37 -9.86 -6.74
N GLY A 157 2.09 -9.95 -5.61
CA GLY A 157 3.04 -8.91 -5.18
C GLY A 157 2.38 -7.75 -4.44
N VAL A 158 1.33 -8.02 -3.67
CA VAL A 158 0.69 -7.00 -2.80
C VAL A 158 1.45 -6.89 -1.48
N ILE A 159 1.78 -8.02 -0.85
CA ILE A 159 2.68 -8.07 0.32
C ILE A 159 3.91 -8.89 -0.03
N TYR A 160 5.07 -8.23 0.04
CA TYR A 160 6.36 -8.84 -0.22
C TYR A 160 6.94 -9.53 1.01
N LYS A 161 7.92 -10.40 0.77
CA LYS A 161 8.58 -11.13 1.84
C LYS A 161 9.54 -10.20 2.57
N PHE A 162 9.30 -9.96 3.85
CA PHE A 162 10.27 -9.28 4.72
C PHE A 162 11.48 -10.19 4.95
N SER A 163 12.51 -10.08 4.10
CA SER A 163 13.71 -10.93 4.16
C SER A 163 14.80 -10.37 5.09
N ILE A 164 14.85 -9.04 5.21
CA ILE A 164 15.85 -8.30 5.99
C ILE A 164 15.20 -7.80 7.29
N ASN A 165 16.01 -7.55 8.32
CA ASN A 165 15.56 -6.89 9.54
C ASN A 165 14.93 -5.52 9.22
N THR A 166 13.60 -5.45 9.33
CA THR A 166 12.79 -4.26 9.12
C THR A 166 13.24 -3.10 10.00
N SER A 167 13.66 -3.37 11.24
CA SER A 167 14.17 -2.36 12.18
C SER A 167 15.39 -1.59 11.68
N LYS A 168 16.18 -2.16 10.77
CA LYS A 168 17.39 -1.51 10.21
C LYS A 168 17.04 -0.46 9.15
N MET A 169 15.87 -0.58 8.52
CA MET A 169 15.40 0.28 7.43
C MET A 169 16.51 0.52 6.39
N LYS A 170 17.06 -0.57 5.84
CA LYS A 170 18.11 -0.54 4.82
C LYS A 170 17.51 -0.98 3.50
N LYS A 171 17.80 -0.22 2.43
CA LYS A 171 17.36 -0.50 1.06
C LYS A 171 15.83 -0.68 0.95
N LEU A 172 15.06 0.09 1.73
CA LEU A 172 13.59 0.08 1.66
C LEU A 172 13.11 1.18 0.71
N ALA A 173 12.26 0.80 -0.23
CA ALA A 173 11.48 1.68 -1.09
C ALA A 173 10.16 2.07 -0.42
N ALA A 174 9.34 2.89 -1.08
CA ALA A 174 8.07 3.35 -0.53
C ALA A 174 7.07 2.20 -0.30
N HIS A 175 6.96 1.27 -1.26
CA HIS A 175 6.09 0.10 -1.14
C HIS A 175 6.46 -0.77 0.08
N ASP A 176 7.74 -0.91 0.42
CA ASP A 176 8.13 -1.61 1.65
C ASP A 176 7.54 -0.95 2.91
N PHE A 177 7.48 0.39 2.95
CA PHE A 177 6.88 1.10 4.08
C PHE A 177 5.36 0.92 4.13
N GLU A 178 4.70 0.79 2.98
CA GLU A 178 3.29 0.39 2.91
C GLU A 178 3.08 -1.02 3.47
N ASP A 179 3.83 -2.02 3.01
CA ASP A 179 3.75 -3.40 3.50
C ASP A 179 3.97 -3.45 5.02
N ILE A 180 4.95 -2.69 5.52
CA ILE A 180 5.25 -2.55 6.95
C ILE A 180 4.05 -1.97 7.70
N LEU A 181 3.38 -0.95 7.16
CA LEU A 181 2.19 -0.35 7.76
C LEU A 181 1.03 -1.36 7.83
N GLN A 182 0.73 -1.99 6.70
CA GLN A 182 -0.37 -2.94 6.57
C GLN A 182 -0.22 -4.15 7.51
N CYS A 183 1.02 -4.58 7.77
CA CYS A 183 1.32 -5.72 8.64
C CYS A 183 1.67 -5.34 10.10
N ALA A 184 1.73 -4.05 10.44
CA ALA A 184 2.27 -3.58 11.72
C ALA A 184 1.48 -4.07 12.95
N ILE A 185 0.15 -4.08 12.87
CA ILE A 185 -0.76 -4.33 14.00
C ILE A 185 -0.40 -5.63 14.74
N PRO A 186 -0.47 -6.83 14.12
CA PRO A 186 -0.13 -8.09 14.79
C PRO A 186 1.37 -8.18 15.16
N VAL A 187 2.25 -7.53 14.41
CA VAL A 187 3.70 -7.55 14.68
C VAL A 187 4.03 -6.81 15.97
N PHE A 188 3.43 -5.64 16.19
CA PHE A 188 3.66 -4.80 17.37
C PHE A 188 2.89 -5.26 18.61
N GLU A 189 1.89 -6.14 18.48
CA GLU A 189 1.02 -6.53 19.58
C GLU A 189 1.79 -7.21 20.73
N GLY A 190 1.61 -6.70 21.95
CA GLY A 190 2.25 -7.22 23.15
C GLY A 190 3.76 -6.95 23.24
N LEU A 191 4.31 -6.06 22.42
CA LEU A 191 5.71 -5.62 22.56
C LEU A 191 5.87 -4.52 23.61
N PHE A 192 4.80 -3.80 23.94
CA PHE A 192 4.80 -2.73 24.92
C PHE A 192 4.09 -3.15 26.22
N PRO A 193 4.34 -2.43 27.34
CA PRO A 193 3.53 -2.58 28.54
C PRO A 193 2.03 -2.37 28.24
N PRO A 194 1.10 -3.09 28.91
CA PRO A 194 -0.32 -3.09 28.55
C PRO A 194 -0.97 -1.71 28.41
N ASP A 195 -0.59 -0.76 29.28
CA ASP A 195 -1.13 0.60 29.26
C ASP A 195 -0.79 1.36 27.97
N HIS A 196 0.38 1.09 27.38
CA HIS A 196 0.85 1.72 26.14
C HIS A 196 0.54 0.89 24.90
N ASP A 197 0.55 -0.45 25.02
CA ASP A 197 0.28 -1.37 23.91
C ASP A 197 -1.10 -1.11 23.31
N ALA A 198 -2.14 -1.01 24.14
CA ALA A 198 -3.50 -0.73 23.67
C ALA A 198 -3.60 0.61 22.90
N ALA A 199 -2.87 1.64 23.35
CA ALA A 199 -2.83 2.94 22.69
C ALA A 199 -2.12 2.86 21.32
N ILE A 200 -1.01 2.12 21.25
CA ILE A 200 -0.25 1.90 20.01
C ILE A 200 -1.05 1.06 19.02
N GLN A 201 -1.67 -0.04 19.46
CA GLN A 201 -2.55 -0.87 18.64
C GLN A 201 -3.71 -0.05 18.06
N SER A 202 -4.36 0.77 18.89
CA SER A 202 -5.42 1.68 18.45
C SER A 202 -4.91 2.74 17.47
N LEU A 203 -3.69 3.26 17.65
CA LEU A 203 -3.08 4.22 16.74
C LEU A 203 -2.78 3.57 15.38
N LEU A 204 -2.12 2.41 15.38
CA LEU A 204 -1.79 1.66 14.17
C LEU A 204 -3.06 1.31 13.39
N TYR A 205 -4.08 0.76 14.05
CA TYR A 205 -5.35 0.44 13.39
C TYR A 205 -5.99 1.65 12.71
N GLN A 206 -6.08 2.79 13.40
CA GLN A 206 -6.65 4.01 12.80
C GLN A 206 -5.78 4.56 11.68
N PHE A 207 -4.45 4.38 11.74
CA PHE A 207 -3.53 4.80 10.71
C PHE A 207 -3.70 3.96 9.44
N VAL A 208 -3.66 2.62 9.54
CA VAL A 208 -3.85 1.75 8.37
C VAL A 208 -5.25 1.96 7.78
N GLN A 209 -6.28 2.10 8.61
CA GLN A 209 -7.64 2.38 8.14
C GLN A 209 -7.74 3.71 7.37
N TRP A 210 -7.09 4.76 7.88
CA TRP A 210 -7.05 6.04 7.20
C TRP A 210 -6.29 5.95 5.86
N HIS A 211 -5.11 5.33 5.88
CA HIS A 211 -4.27 5.11 4.70
C HIS A 211 -5.04 4.34 3.61
N ALA A 212 -5.72 3.27 3.98
CA ALA A 212 -6.56 2.51 3.07
C ALA A 212 -7.69 3.33 2.44
N LEU A 213 -8.40 4.12 3.24
CA LEU A 213 -9.44 5.00 2.72
C LEU A 213 -8.88 6.05 1.76
N THR A 214 -7.68 6.56 2.00
CA THR A 214 -7.05 7.54 1.09
C THR A 214 -6.55 6.95 -0.22
N LYS A 215 -6.28 5.64 -0.27
CA LYS A 215 -5.84 4.92 -1.48
C LYS A 215 -7.00 4.35 -2.29
N LEU A 216 -8.25 4.53 -1.83
CA LEU A 216 -9.40 4.19 -2.66
C LEU A 216 -9.32 4.96 -3.97
N ARG A 217 -9.46 4.22 -5.08
CA ARG A 217 -9.62 4.78 -6.41
C ARG A 217 -10.90 5.59 -6.40
N LEU A 218 -12.06 5.00 -6.15
CA LEU A 218 -13.34 5.72 -6.13
C LEU A 218 -13.81 6.14 -4.72
N HIS A 219 -14.24 7.39 -4.62
CA HIS A 219 -14.90 7.93 -3.43
C HIS A 219 -16.38 8.24 -3.68
N CYS A 220 -17.20 7.96 -2.68
CA CYS A 220 -18.59 8.39 -2.61
C CYS A 220 -18.79 9.28 -1.38
N ASN A 221 -19.96 9.91 -1.25
CA ASN A 221 -20.22 10.81 -0.13
C ASN A 221 -20.05 10.11 1.24
N SER A 222 -20.43 8.84 1.36
CA SER A 222 -20.24 8.09 2.60
C SER A 222 -18.76 7.80 2.89
N THR A 223 -17.95 7.40 1.90
CA THR A 223 -16.51 7.16 2.14
C THR A 223 -15.77 8.46 2.45
N LEU A 224 -16.19 9.61 1.91
CA LEU A 224 -15.61 10.91 2.26
C LEU A 224 -16.00 11.41 3.65
N VAL A 225 -17.24 11.15 4.09
CA VAL A 225 -17.64 11.40 5.49
C VAL A 225 -16.85 10.49 6.41
N PHE A 226 -16.71 9.22 6.03
CA PHE A 226 -15.98 8.24 6.82
C PHE A 226 -14.49 8.57 6.95
N LEU A 227 -13.84 8.97 5.85
CA LEU A 227 -12.46 9.46 5.85
C LEU A 227 -12.27 10.64 6.83
N ASP A 228 -13.23 11.57 6.90
CA ASP A 228 -13.22 12.69 7.85
C ASP A 228 -13.25 12.22 9.31
N GLU A 229 -14.12 11.25 9.59
CA GLU A 229 -14.29 10.70 10.93
C GLU A 229 -13.05 9.93 11.38
N ILE A 230 -12.47 9.11 10.49
CA ILE A 230 -11.25 8.37 10.76
C ILE A 230 -10.08 9.33 10.94
N PHE A 231 -9.94 10.36 10.09
CA PHE A 231 -8.89 11.37 10.26
C PHE A 231 -8.95 12.02 11.66
N LYS A 232 -10.15 12.44 12.11
CA LYS A 232 -10.34 12.99 13.48
C LYS A 232 -10.02 11.99 14.59
N LYS A 233 -10.27 10.69 14.38
CA LYS A 233 -9.89 9.64 15.35
C LYS A 233 -8.38 9.46 15.38
N LEU A 234 -7.75 9.38 14.21
CA LEU A 234 -6.31 9.26 14.05
C LEU A 234 -5.57 10.43 14.70
N SER A 235 -5.96 11.69 14.42
CA SER A 235 -5.34 12.86 15.05
C SER A 235 -5.45 12.83 16.58
N ARG A 236 -6.62 12.45 17.12
CA ARG A 236 -6.78 12.29 18.57
C ARG A 236 -5.90 11.18 19.15
N ASN A 237 -5.74 10.08 18.45
CA ASN A 237 -4.86 8.98 18.88
C ASN A 237 -3.39 9.39 18.82
N LEU A 238 -2.98 10.13 17.78
CA LEU A 238 -1.63 10.71 17.67
C LEU A 238 -1.32 11.64 18.86
N TRP A 239 -2.27 12.51 19.23
CA TRP A 239 -2.08 13.37 20.41
C TRP A 239 -2.01 12.59 21.71
N LYS A 240 -2.89 11.60 21.91
CA LYS A 240 -2.82 10.74 23.12
C LYS A 240 -1.49 10.00 23.18
N PHE A 241 -1.03 9.49 22.05
CA PHE A 241 0.27 8.84 21.94
C PHE A 241 1.40 9.79 22.31
N GLN A 242 1.42 11.01 21.75
CA GLN A 242 2.41 12.03 22.08
C GLN A 242 2.37 12.44 23.56
N ALA A 243 1.20 12.73 24.10
CA ALA A 243 1.03 13.30 25.43
C ALA A 243 1.13 12.27 26.58
N HIS A 244 0.98 10.98 26.27
CA HIS A 244 0.96 9.93 27.29
C HIS A 244 2.06 8.88 27.08
N THR A 245 2.16 8.33 25.88
CA THR A 245 3.16 7.30 25.57
C THR A 245 4.54 7.91 25.40
N CYS A 246 4.71 8.90 24.51
CA CYS A 246 6.03 9.48 24.26
C CYS A 246 6.63 10.14 25.51
N THR A 247 5.82 10.73 26.38
CA THR A 247 6.27 11.32 27.65
C THR A 247 6.69 10.28 28.70
N ALA A 248 6.22 9.04 28.59
CA ALA A 248 6.54 7.97 29.54
C ALA A 248 7.91 7.32 29.28
N PHE A 249 8.46 7.46 28.07
CA PHE A 249 9.73 6.86 27.67
C PHE A 249 10.78 7.91 27.38
N ASN A 250 11.97 7.75 27.94
CA ASN A 250 13.10 8.60 27.60
C ASN A 250 13.78 8.07 26.33
N THR A 251 13.32 8.52 25.16
CA THR A 251 13.86 8.07 23.88
C THR A 251 15.21 8.73 23.56
N THR A 252 16.18 7.92 23.16
CA THR A 252 17.40 8.39 22.51
C THR A 252 17.35 8.12 21.01
N GLU A 253 18.26 8.76 20.26
CA GLU A 253 18.49 8.43 18.87
C GLU A 253 18.76 6.93 18.66
N LEU A 254 18.30 6.40 17.52
CA LEU A 254 18.60 5.03 17.13
C LEU A 254 20.12 4.86 16.98
N PRO A 255 20.68 3.64 17.19
CA PRO A 255 22.12 3.40 17.03
C PRO A 255 22.68 3.87 15.68
N LYS A 256 21.88 3.80 14.60
CA LYS A 256 22.23 4.28 13.26
C LYS A 256 22.27 5.81 13.17
N GLU A 257 21.33 6.49 13.83
CA GLU A 257 21.29 7.96 13.88
C GLU A 257 22.51 8.47 14.62
N LYS A 258 22.81 7.87 15.78
CA LYS A 258 24.04 8.14 16.54
C LYS A 258 25.30 7.87 15.73
N ALA A 259 25.35 6.78 14.96
CA ALA A 259 26.50 6.46 14.10
C ALA A 259 26.69 7.47 12.96
N LYS A 260 25.61 7.89 12.28
CA LYS A 260 25.66 8.95 11.26
C LYS A 260 26.09 10.28 11.85
N TRP A 261 25.56 10.64 13.02
CA TRP A 261 25.94 11.85 13.73
C TRP A 261 27.42 11.84 14.12
N LEU A 262 27.91 10.72 14.68
CA LEU A 262 29.31 10.55 15.02
C LEU A 262 30.23 10.65 13.80
N ALA A 263 29.83 10.09 12.64
CA ALA A 263 30.60 10.23 11.40
C ALA A 263 30.67 11.69 10.93
N LYS A 264 29.55 12.41 10.96
CA LYS A 264 29.49 13.83 10.57
C LYS A 264 30.24 14.76 11.55
N HIS A 265 30.37 14.37 12.81
CA HIS A 265 31.01 15.18 13.87
C HIS A 265 32.47 14.80 14.14
N SER A 266 32.92 13.62 13.70
CA SER A 266 34.37 13.32 13.63
C SER A 266 35.12 14.23 12.65
N GLU A 267 34.41 14.83 11.69
CA GLU A 267 34.97 15.80 10.74
C GLU A 267 35.06 17.23 11.31
N THR A 268 34.29 17.57 12.35
CA THR A 268 34.21 18.94 12.91
C THR A 268 34.74 19.10 14.35
N GLY A 269 35.38 18.08 14.92
CA GLY A 269 36.29 18.24 16.07
C GLY A 269 35.68 18.71 17.41
N ASN A 270 34.37 18.64 17.61
CA ASN A 270 33.72 19.02 18.87
C ASN A 270 33.13 17.80 19.62
N ALA A 271 33.38 17.74 20.93
CA ALA A 271 32.89 16.71 21.85
C ALA A 271 31.39 16.89 22.19
N PRO A 272 30.65 15.81 22.55
CA PRO A 272 29.19 15.81 22.56
C PRO A 272 28.57 16.49 23.80
N PRO A 273 27.52 17.31 23.64
CA PRO A 273 26.46 17.39 24.64
C PRO A 273 25.53 16.17 24.49
N GLU A 274 25.21 15.48 25.59
CA GLU A 274 24.09 14.53 25.62
C GLU A 274 22.77 15.32 25.42
N SER A 275 22.35 15.51 24.18
CA SER A 275 21.04 16.09 23.89
C SER A 275 19.97 15.03 24.14
N LYS A 276 19.19 15.24 25.20
CA LYS A 276 17.86 14.63 25.28
C LYS A 276 17.09 15.10 24.06
N LEU A 277 16.60 14.19 23.22
CA LEU A 277 15.74 14.53 22.10
C LEU A 277 14.34 14.84 22.65
N SER A 278 14.20 16.00 23.31
CA SER A 278 12.92 16.52 23.79
C SER A 278 12.17 17.34 22.74
N ASP A 279 12.73 17.50 21.54
CA ASP A 279 12.10 18.29 20.50
C ASP A 279 10.98 17.48 19.82
N SER A 280 9.78 17.79 20.29
CA SER A 280 8.53 17.88 19.53
C SER A 280 8.47 16.96 18.32
N LEU A 281 7.83 15.81 18.51
CA LEU A 281 7.34 14.91 17.48
C LEU A 281 6.87 15.69 16.24
N GLU A 282 7.72 15.86 15.21
CA GLU A 282 7.37 16.42 13.90
C GLU A 282 6.53 15.41 13.09
N LEU A 283 5.66 14.67 13.78
CA LEU A 283 4.81 13.63 13.21
C LEU A 283 3.52 14.22 12.62
N LEU A 284 3.19 15.46 13.01
CA LEU A 284 1.96 16.14 12.62
C LEU A 284 2.10 16.95 11.33
N THR A 285 3.30 17.02 10.75
CA THR A 285 3.63 17.95 9.66
C THR A 285 3.22 17.54 8.25
N PRO A 286 2.87 16.26 7.93
CA PRO A 286 2.36 15.96 6.59
C PRO A 286 1.09 15.11 6.53
N LEU A 287 0.35 14.81 7.61
CA LEU A 287 -0.90 14.05 7.44
C LEU A 287 -1.92 14.93 6.70
N PRO A 288 -2.28 14.63 5.44
CA PRO A 288 -3.10 15.50 4.64
C PRO A 288 -4.52 15.52 5.25
N PRO A 289 -5.01 16.67 5.70
CA PRO A 289 -6.39 16.78 6.13
C PRO A 289 -7.32 16.51 4.95
N LYS A 290 -8.56 16.11 5.25
CA LYS A 290 -9.61 15.91 4.24
C LYS A 290 -9.67 17.03 3.21
N SER A 291 -9.41 18.29 3.55
CA SER A 291 -9.38 19.40 2.59
C SER A 291 -8.37 19.24 1.45
N CYS A 292 -7.21 18.62 1.71
CA CYS A 292 -6.18 18.39 0.70
C CYS A 292 -6.47 17.14 -0.14
N VAL A 293 -7.15 16.15 0.44
CA VAL A 293 -7.55 14.89 -0.21
C VAL A 293 -8.85 15.08 -1.00
N SER A 294 -9.89 15.71 -0.44
CA SER A 294 -11.22 15.85 -1.07
C SER A 294 -11.24 16.77 -2.28
N THR A 295 -10.38 17.79 -2.32
CA THR A 295 -10.29 18.67 -3.51
C THR A 295 -9.68 17.92 -4.71
N ALA A 296 -9.01 16.78 -4.46
CA ALA A 296 -8.58 15.88 -5.53
C ALA A 296 -9.72 15.01 -6.09
N PHE A 297 -10.71 14.68 -5.25
CA PHE A 297 -11.71 13.65 -5.56
C PHE A 297 -13.11 14.18 -5.92
N HIS A 298 -13.46 15.41 -5.53
CA HIS A 298 -14.76 15.99 -5.90
C HIS A 298 -14.82 16.52 -7.34
N GLU A 299 -13.67 16.79 -7.97
CA GLU A 299 -13.63 17.45 -9.30
C GLU A 299 -13.27 16.50 -10.44
N PHE A 300 -12.56 15.38 -10.23
CA PHE A 300 -12.12 14.51 -11.32
C PHE A 300 -12.03 13.02 -10.95
N LYS A 301 -12.28 12.16 -11.96
CA LYS A 301 -12.12 10.71 -11.84
C LYS A 301 -10.65 10.34 -11.60
N PRO A 302 -10.36 9.29 -10.80
CA PRO A 302 -9.02 8.92 -10.33
C PRO A 302 -8.12 8.28 -11.41
N GLU A 303 -8.67 7.97 -12.58
CA GLU A 303 -7.96 7.31 -13.69
C GLU A 303 -6.68 8.07 -14.12
N VAL A 304 -6.62 9.38 -13.86
CA VAL A 304 -5.49 10.24 -14.26
C VAL A 304 -4.22 10.01 -13.41
N PHE A 305 -4.32 9.45 -12.21
CA PHE A 305 -3.16 9.29 -11.32
C PHE A 305 -2.25 8.12 -11.69
N ALA A 306 -2.82 7.01 -12.16
CA ALA A 306 -2.05 5.81 -12.52
C ALA A 306 -1.16 6.02 -13.77
N GLN A 307 -1.55 6.92 -14.69
CA GLN A 307 -0.79 7.17 -15.92
C GLN A 307 0.57 7.83 -15.66
N GLY A 308 0.69 8.69 -14.65
CA GLY A 308 1.93 9.40 -14.33
C GLY A 308 2.98 8.52 -13.64
N GLU A 309 2.53 7.64 -12.74
CA GLU A 309 3.40 6.76 -11.94
C GLU A 309 4.07 5.66 -12.78
N LEU A 310 3.36 5.18 -13.81
CA LEU A 310 3.86 4.18 -14.76
C LEU A 310 4.73 4.79 -15.87
N ALA A 311 4.64 6.10 -16.14
CA ALA A 311 5.43 6.75 -17.19
C ALA A 311 6.95 6.64 -16.95
N HIS A 312 7.37 6.67 -15.69
CA HIS A 312 8.78 6.51 -15.35
C HIS A 312 9.30 5.10 -15.65
N ARG A 313 8.44 4.06 -15.64
CA ARG A 313 8.82 2.68 -16.03
C ARG A 313 9.21 2.60 -17.50
N ALA A 314 8.49 3.34 -18.36
CA ALA A 314 8.83 3.44 -19.77
C ALA A 314 10.22 4.06 -19.96
N LEU A 315 10.50 5.16 -19.25
CA LEU A 315 11.81 5.83 -19.29
C LEU A 315 12.92 4.93 -18.74
N LYS A 316 12.66 4.18 -17.66
CA LYS A 316 13.59 3.19 -17.10
C LYS A 316 13.86 2.04 -18.07
N ALA A 317 12.87 1.55 -18.80
CA ALA A 317 13.06 0.53 -19.83
C ALA A 317 13.86 1.05 -21.03
N PHE A 318 13.73 2.35 -21.36
CA PHE A 318 14.48 2.98 -22.44
C PHE A 318 15.91 3.37 -22.04
N TYR A 319 16.17 3.64 -20.76
CA TYR A 319 17.47 4.11 -20.28
C TYR A 319 18.64 3.18 -20.65
N PRO A 320 18.56 1.84 -20.48
CA PRO A 320 19.58 0.90 -20.95
C PRO A 320 19.81 0.93 -22.47
N LEU A 321 18.82 1.38 -23.24
CA LEU A 321 18.87 1.45 -24.71
C LEU A 321 19.54 2.75 -25.21
N THR A 322 19.88 3.67 -24.31
CA THR A 322 20.59 4.91 -24.65
C THR A 322 22.10 4.74 -24.58
N ASN A 323 22.83 5.53 -25.37
CA ASN A 323 24.30 5.53 -25.32
C ASN A 323 24.88 6.44 -24.21
N LYS A 324 24.01 7.00 -23.35
CA LYS A 324 24.33 7.87 -22.19
C LYS A 324 25.09 9.18 -22.49
N LEU A 325 25.24 9.58 -23.76
CA LEU A 325 25.89 10.85 -24.14
C LEU A 325 24.95 12.06 -24.08
N ASP A 326 23.71 11.87 -24.55
CA ASP A 326 22.63 12.86 -24.48
C ASP A 326 21.32 12.13 -24.16
N THR A 327 21.25 11.70 -22.90
CA THR A 327 20.17 10.86 -22.37
C THR A 327 18.79 11.49 -22.55
N PRO A 328 18.56 12.80 -22.24
CA PRO A 328 17.23 13.40 -22.37
C PRO A 328 16.69 13.36 -23.80
N VAL A 329 17.50 13.72 -24.80
CA VAL A 329 17.09 13.72 -26.20
C VAL A 329 16.83 12.31 -26.72
N GLN A 330 17.60 11.33 -26.26
CA GLN A 330 17.42 9.93 -26.64
C GLN A 330 16.15 9.32 -26.02
N LEU A 331 15.90 9.56 -24.74
CA LEU A 331 14.67 9.14 -24.07
C LEU A 331 13.43 9.74 -24.75
N ALA A 332 13.47 11.04 -25.07
CA ALA A 332 12.39 11.70 -25.82
C ALA A 332 12.16 11.08 -27.21
N LYS A 333 13.24 10.69 -27.92
CA LYS A 333 13.13 9.98 -29.20
C LYS A 333 12.49 8.58 -29.05
N HIS A 334 12.83 7.84 -27.98
CA HIS A 334 12.21 6.55 -27.69
C HIS A 334 10.72 6.68 -27.35
N GLU A 335 10.35 7.67 -26.55
CA GLU A 335 8.95 7.99 -26.23
C GLU A 335 8.16 8.35 -27.50
N CYS A 336 8.70 9.25 -28.34
CA CYS A 336 8.06 9.63 -29.60
C CYS A 336 7.85 8.41 -30.52
N ARG A 337 8.83 7.51 -30.63
CA ARG A 337 8.70 6.27 -31.42
C ARG A 337 7.61 5.36 -30.86
N ARG A 338 7.52 5.20 -29.54
CA ARG A 338 6.45 4.42 -28.89
C ARG A 338 5.06 5.00 -29.22
N HIS A 339 4.88 6.31 -29.09
CA HIS A 339 3.60 6.97 -29.42
C HIS A 339 3.24 6.87 -30.91
N VAL A 340 4.23 6.82 -31.80
CA VAL A 340 3.98 6.59 -33.24
C VAL A 340 3.58 5.13 -33.47
N LEU A 341 4.25 4.17 -32.85
CA LEU A 341 3.92 2.74 -32.98
C LEU A 341 2.54 2.40 -32.43
N GLN A 342 2.14 2.97 -31.28
CA GLN A 342 0.80 2.80 -30.72
C GLN A 342 -0.27 3.36 -31.67
N ARG A 343 -0.09 4.58 -32.20
CA ARG A 343 -1.01 5.14 -33.20
C ARG A 343 -1.09 4.31 -34.47
N VAL A 344 0.01 3.71 -34.91
CA VAL A 344 0.03 2.84 -36.09
C VAL A 344 -0.68 1.51 -35.80
N ALA A 345 -0.55 0.95 -34.60
CA ALA A 345 -1.26 -0.26 -34.17
C ALA A 345 -2.78 -0.03 -34.07
N GLU A 346 -3.19 1.11 -33.50
CA GLU A 346 -4.61 1.53 -33.39
C GLU A 346 -5.27 1.74 -34.76
N VAL A 347 -4.52 2.23 -35.76
CA VAL A 347 -5.02 2.46 -37.12
C VAL A 347 -4.94 1.21 -37.99
N GLY A 348 -4.05 0.26 -37.66
CA GLY A 348 -3.71 -0.90 -38.49
C GLY A 348 -4.53 -2.17 -38.25
N GLY A 349 -5.32 -2.26 -37.18
CA GLY A 349 -6.17 -3.43 -36.88
C GLY A 349 -5.45 -4.79 -36.91
N THR A 350 -4.13 -4.82 -36.76
CA THR A 350 -3.31 -6.02 -36.94
C THR A 350 -2.47 -6.22 -35.69
N SER A 351 -2.96 -7.04 -34.75
CA SER A 351 -2.14 -7.55 -33.65
C SER A 351 -1.06 -8.48 -34.22
N PRO A 352 0.23 -8.30 -33.85
CA PRO A 352 1.30 -9.16 -34.34
C PRO A 352 1.25 -10.51 -33.60
N SER A 353 0.92 -11.57 -34.32
CA SER A 353 1.02 -12.95 -33.86
C SER A 353 2.49 -13.36 -33.71
N ILE A 354 3.05 -13.23 -32.51
CA ILE A 354 4.24 -13.98 -32.12
C ILE A 354 3.76 -15.25 -31.43
N SER A 355 3.98 -16.39 -32.09
CA SER A 355 3.70 -17.72 -31.57
C SER A 355 4.62 -18.05 -30.40
N LEU A 356 4.19 -17.72 -29.19
CA LEU A 356 4.55 -18.43 -27.97
C LEU A 356 3.28 -19.12 -27.50
N SER A 357 3.35 -20.44 -27.27
CA SER A 357 2.22 -21.25 -26.83
C SER A 357 1.55 -20.60 -25.62
N PRO A 358 0.27 -20.18 -25.72
CA PRO A 358 -0.44 -19.58 -24.62
C PRO A 358 -0.69 -20.66 -23.57
N VAL A 359 -0.26 -20.39 -22.33
CA VAL A 359 -1.06 -20.82 -21.19
C VAL A 359 -2.40 -20.11 -21.38
N ASP A 360 -3.46 -20.89 -21.48
CA ASP A 360 -4.78 -20.48 -21.96
C ASP A 360 -5.18 -19.08 -21.48
N ALA A 361 -5.41 -18.16 -22.42
CA ALA A 361 -6.12 -16.91 -22.14
C ALA A 361 -7.47 -17.26 -21.49
N PRO A 362 -7.87 -16.58 -20.39
CA PRO A 362 -9.09 -16.93 -19.67
C PRO A 362 -10.28 -16.83 -20.63
N SER A 363 -10.96 -17.95 -20.84
CA SER A 363 -12.21 -17.95 -21.59
C SER A 363 -13.22 -17.07 -20.86
N SER A 364 -13.67 -16.02 -21.55
CA SER A 364 -14.85 -15.20 -21.24
C SER A 364 -15.86 -15.87 -20.27
N GLY A 365 -16.08 -15.25 -19.11
CA GLY A 365 -17.20 -15.53 -18.21
C GLY A 365 -17.04 -16.63 -17.14
N LYS A 366 -15.86 -17.23 -16.95
CA LYS A 366 -15.65 -18.23 -15.87
C LYS A 366 -15.17 -17.57 -14.57
N HIS A 367 -15.84 -17.89 -13.46
CA HIS A 367 -15.50 -17.42 -12.11
C HIS A 367 -14.10 -17.84 -11.65
N HIS A 368 -13.70 -19.07 -11.94
CA HIS A 368 -12.38 -19.59 -11.57
C HIS A 368 -11.78 -20.46 -12.67
N HIS A 369 -10.45 -20.57 -12.63
CA HIS A 369 -9.67 -21.42 -13.52
C HIS A 369 -8.65 -22.23 -12.71
N ILE A 370 -8.65 -23.55 -12.88
CA ILE A 370 -7.66 -24.46 -12.26
C ILE A 370 -6.81 -25.06 -13.38
N ALA A 371 -5.49 -24.90 -13.29
CA ALA A 371 -4.59 -25.37 -14.34
C ALA A 371 -4.74 -26.88 -14.60
N VAL A 372 -5.02 -27.24 -15.86
CA VAL A 372 -5.19 -28.64 -16.29
C VAL A 372 -3.83 -29.23 -16.69
N SER A 373 -2.98 -29.57 -15.73
CA SER A 373 -1.75 -30.31 -16.02
C SER A 373 -1.88 -31.77 -15.65
N GLN A 374 -1.63 -32.66 -16.62
CA GLN A 374 -1.68 -34.12 -16.43
C GLN A 374 -0.42 -34.66 -15.73
N ASN A 375 0.61 -33.83 -15.51
CA ASN A 375 1.93 -34.29 -15.07
C ASN A 375 2.05 -34.60 -13.58
N ASN A 376 1.11 -34.17 -12.73
CA ASN A 376 1.16 -34.31 -11.26
C ASN A 376 -0.07 -35.02 -10.67
N THR A 377 -0.67 -35.95 -11.42
CA THR A 377 -1.81 -36.72 -10.92
C THR A 377 -1.37 -37.71 -9.84
N VAL A 378 -1.92 -37.58 -8.63
CA VAL A 378 -1.66 -38.53 -7.54
C VAL A 378 -2.87 -39.46 -7.41
N PRO A 379 -2.70 -40.79 -7.55
CA PRO A 379 -3.79 -41.72 -7.33
C PRO A 379 -4.29 -41.64 -5.89
N LEU A 380 -5.57 -41.31 -5.71
CA LEU A 380 -6.16 -41.02 -4.40
C LEU A 380 -5.96 -42.17 -3.39
N PHE A 381 -6.13 -43.42 -3.83
CA PHE A 381 -5.99 -44.57 -2.96
C PHE A 381 -4.55 -44.81 -2.50
N THR A 382 -3.56 -44.50 -3.36
CA THR A 382 -2.14 -44.56 -3.00
C THR A 382 -1.81 -43.52 -1.94
N LEU A 383 -2.29 -42.28 -2.11
CA LEU A 383 -2.10 -41.20 -1.15
C LEU A 383 -2.71 -41.51 0.23
N LEU A 384 -3.93 -42.09 0.25
CA LEU A 384 -4.58 -42.49 1.50
C LEU A 384 -3.84 -43.63 2.21
N GLN A 385 -3.27 -44.57 1.45
CA GLN A 385 -2.51 -45.69 2.02
C GLN A 385 -1.18 -45.23 2.62
N GLU A 386 -0.47 -44.32 1.95
CA GLU A 386 0.80 -43.75 2.42
C GLU A 386 0.65 -42.88 3.67
N HIS A 387 -0.56 -42.37 3.93
CA HIS A 387 -0.84 -41.44 5.03
C HIS A 387 -1.95 -41.93 5.98
N THR A 388 -1.99 -43.24 6.24
CA THR A 388 -3.05 -43.89 7.04
C THR A 388 -3.18 -43.31 8.47
N ASP A 389 -2.07 -42.86 9.08
CA ASP A 389 -2.05 -42.29 10.44
C ASP A 389 -2.28 -40.77 10.47
N ASN A 390 -2.51 -40.13 9.32
CA ASN A 390 -2.67 -38.68 9.24
C ASN A 390 -4.08 -38.25 9.61
N LEU A 391 -4.21 -37.50 10.70
CA LEU A 391 -5.47 -37.00 11.23
C LEU A 391 -6.26 -36.14 10.22
N ALA A 392 -5.55 -35.46 9.30
CA ALA A 392 -6.18 -34.67 8.24
C ALA A 392 -7.02 -35.53 7.27
N LEU A 393 -6.65 -36.81 7.09
CA LEU A 393 -7.33 -37.74 6.19
C LEU A 393 -8.40 -38.60 6.88
N LYS A 394 -8.68 -38.35 8.17
CA LYS A 394 -9.72 -39.07 8.91
C LYS A 394 -11.08 -38.83 8.27
N ASN A 395 -11.80 -39.91 7.95
CA ASN A 395 -13.09 -39.89 7.27
C ASN A 395 -13.07 -39.19 5.88
N PHE A 396 -11.91 -39.11 5.22
CA PHE A 396 -11.77 -38.45 3.92
C PHE A 396 -12.72 -39.02 2.86
N ILE A 397 -12.74 -40.35 2.68
CA ILE A 397 -13.60 -40.99 1.66
C ILE A 397 -15.10 -40.80 1.93
N PRO A 398 -15.62 -41.02 3.16
CA PRO A 398 -17.01 -40.68 3.49
C PRO A 398 -17.37 -39.23 3.15
N LYS A 399 -16.59 -38.26 3.62
CA LYS A 399 -16.83 -36.82 3.37
C LYS A 399 -16.78 -36.46 1.89
N LEU A 400 -15.84 -37.05 1.15
CA LEU A 400 -15.72 -36.86 -0.28
C LEU A 400 -16.96 -37.41 -0.99
N LYS A 401 -17.40 -38.62 -0.64
CA LYS A 401 -18.63 -39.20 -1.18
C LYS A 401 -19.85 -38.33 -0.87
N ASP A 402 -19.95 -37.79 0.34
CA ASP A 402 -21.07 -36.92 0.72
C ASP A 402 -21.07 -35.61 -0.09
N HIS A 403 -19.91 -34.95 -0.23
CA HIS A 403 -19.76 -33.75 -1.07
C HIS A 403 -20.08 -34.03 -2.56
N LEU A 404 -19.66 -35.18 -3.09
CA LEU A 404 -19.96 -35.57 -4.47
C LEU A 404 -21.41 -36.02 -4.65
N LEU A 405 -22.00 -36.68 -3.66
CA LEU A 405 -23.41 -37.05 -3.69
C LEU A 405 -24.28 -35.79 -3.70
N TYR A 406 -23.86 -34.78 -2.94
CA TYR A 406 -24.43 -33.44 -3.00
C TYR A 406 -24.23 -32.81 -4.40
N ARG A 407 -23.05 -32.97 -5.03
CA ARG A 407 -22.71 -32.39 -6.35
C ARG A 407 -22.98 -33.25 -7.59
N LEU A 408 -23.58 -34.44 -7.46
CA LEU A 408 -24.09 -35.37 -8.51
C LEU A 408 -23.28 -36.67 -8.73
N ARG A 409 -24.04 -37.76 -8.95
CA ARG A 409 -23.60 -39.17 -8.90
C ARG A 409 -22.76 -39.65 -10.12
N LYS A 410 -21.67 -40.35 -9.78
CA LYS A 410 -20.70 -41.13 -10.60
C LYS A 410 -19.74 -40.31 -11.46
N LEU A 411 -18.71 -39.81 -10.79
CA LEU A 411 -17.64 -38.99 -11.36
C LEU A 411 -16.28 -39.66 -11.15
N ASP A 412 -15.34 -39.34 -12.03
CA ASP A 412 -13.93 -39.74 -11.92
C ASP A 412 -13.17 -38.62 -11.20
N ILE A 413 -12.41 -38.96 -10.16
CA ILE A 413 -11.74 -37.97 -9.31
C ILE A 413 -10.24 -38.20 -9.39
N SER A 414 -9.55 -37.25 -9.98
CA SER A 414 -8.09 -37.14 -9.90
C SER A 414 -7.71 -36.09 -8.85
N TYR A 415 -6.91 -36.48 -7.86
CA TYR A 415 -6.33 -35.54 -6.91
C TYR A 415 -5.12 -34.85 -7.57
N CYS A 416 -5.08 -33.52 -7.53
CA CYS A 416 -3.97 -32.75 -8.07
C CYS A 416 -3.67 -31.51 -7.21
N ASN A 417 -2.38 -31.19 -7.03
CA ASN A 417 -1.91 -29.98 -6.37
C ASN A 417 -1.69 -28.87 -7.42
N HIS A 418 -2.76 -28.23 -7.89
CA HIS A 418 -2.67 -27.14 -8.87
C HIS A 418 -2.97 -25.78 -8.26
N THR A 419 -2.43 -24.75 -8.89
CA THR A 419 -2.76 -23.36 -8.63
C THR A 419 -4.12 -23.05 -9.22
N MET A 420 -4.95 -22.31 -8.48
CA MET A 420 -6.27 -21.83 -8.88
C MET A 420 -6.23 -20.32 -9.06
N GLN A 421 -6.87 -19.81 -10.10
CA GLN A 421 -7.16 -18.39 -10.28
C GLN A 421 -8.64 -18.15 -10.01
N VAL A 422 -8.97 -17.17 -9.17
CA VAL A 422 -10.34 -16.74 -8.88
C VAL A 422 -10.49 -15.32 -9.36
N HIS A 423 -11.42 -15.10 -10.29
CA HIS A 423 -11.72 -13.79 -10.86
C HIS A 423 -12.84 -13.13 -10.08
N TYR A 424 -12.66 -11.85 -9.76
CA TYR A 424 -13.66 -11.04 -9.08
C TYR A 424 -13.72 -9.64 -9.67
N THR A 425 -14.83 -8.96 -9.40
CA THR A 425 -15.02 -7.57 -9.79
C THR A 425 -14.75 -6.66 -8.60
N THR A 426 -13.88 -5.67 -8.80
CA THR A 426 -13.55 -4.66 -7.80
C THR A 426 -14.69 -3.66 -7.61
N TYR A 427 -14.65 -2.90 -6.50
CA TYR A 427 -15.65 -1.86 -6.22
C TYR A 427 -15.64 -0.71 -7.25
N ASP A 428 -14.56 -0.55 -8.01
CA ASP A 428 -14.45 0.38 -9.14
C ASP A 428 -14.76 -0.28 -10.50
N MET A 429 -15.44 -1.44 -10.47
CA MET A 429 -15.92 -2.20 -11.64
C MET A 429 -14.81 -2.69 -12.56
N ARG A 430 -13.62 -2.96 -12.01
CA ARG A 430 -12.51 -3.59 -12.74
C ARG A 430 -12.54 -5.09 -12.51
N HIS A 431 -12.04 -5.83 -13.49
CA HIS A 431 -11.85 -7.26 -13.34
C HIS A 431 -10.43 -7.50 -12.83
N GLU A 432 -10.32 -8.15 -11.68
CA GLU A 432 -9.06 -8.56 -11.08
C GLU A 432 -9.14 -10.05 -10.71
N TYR A 433 -8.01 -10.64 -10.32
CA TYR A 433 -7.96 -12.06 -9.97
C TYR A 433 -6.92 -12.35 -8.91
N ASP A 434 -7.21 -13.33 -8.07
CA ASP A 434 -6.27 -13.88 -7.10
C ASP A 434 -5.73 -15.23 -7.55
N THR A 435 -4.43 -15.42 -7.37
CA THR A 435 -3.76 -16.69 -7.62
C THR A 435 -3.57 -17.45 -6.31
N ILE A 436 -4.36 -18.49 -6.10
CA ILE A 436 -4.35 -19.36 -4.92
C ILE A 436 -3.46 -20.55 -5.19
N ASN A 437 -2.40 -20.68 -4.39
CA ASN A 437 -1.46 -21.78 -4.45
C ASN A 437 -1.52 -22.57 -3.13
N PRO A 438 -1.99 -23.82 -3.12
CA PRO A 438 -2.10 -24.62 -1.89
C PRO A 438 -0.81 -24.77 -1.08
N ARG A 439 0.37 -24.54 -1.68
CA ARG A 439 1.67 -24.65 -1.00
C ARG A 439 2.15 -23.34 -0.38
N THR A 440 1.82 -22.20 -0.98
CA THR A 440 2.38 -20.90 -0.59
C THR A 440 1.32 -19.90 -0.14
N HIS A 441 0.15 -19.89 -0.79
CA HIS A 441 -0.95 -18.94 -0.59
C HIS A 441 -2.30 -19.67 -0.73
N GLY A 442 -2.62 -20.54 0.23
CA GLY A 442 -3.80 -21.41 0.18
C GLY A 442 -5.03 -20.88 0.92
N ASP A 443 -4.93 -19.71 1.56
CA ASP A 443 -5.98 -19.14 2.39
C ASP A 443 -7.03 -18.44 1.52
N ILE A 444 -8.30 -18.82 1.71
CA ILE A 444 -9.43 -18.40 0.87
C ILE A 444 -10.60 -17.91 1.72
N MET A 445 -11.39 -16.98 1.15
CA MET A 445 -12.61 -16.46 1.75
C MET A 445 -13.85 -17.01 1.04
N VAL A 446 -14.88 -17.36 1.80
CA VAL A 446 -16.17 -17.88 1.30
C VAL A 446 -17.33 -17.13 1.96
N LEU A 447 -18.47 -17.04 1.27
CA LEU A 447 -19.70 -16.49 1.86
C LEU A 447 -20.26 -17.47 2.90
N LEU A 448 -20.58 -16.95 4.08
CA LEU A 448 -21.19 -17.73 5.14
C LEU A 448 -22.71 -17.81 4.87
N GLY A 449 -23.22 -18.94 4.36
CA GLY A 449 -24.68 -19.18 4.38
C GLY A 449 -25.38 -19.80 3.18
N GLU A 450 -24.71 -20.41 2.20
CA GLU A 450 -25.44 -21.14 1.14
C GLU A 450 -25.59 -22.63 1.46
N THR A 451 -26.69 -22.97 2.14
CA THR A 451 -27.13 -24.36 2.38
C THR A 451 -28.11 -24.91 1.33
N ALA A 452 -28.35 -24.22 0.20
CA ALA A 452 -29.33 -24.67 -0.79
C ALA A 452 -28.77 -24.64 -2.23
N PRO A 453 -28.65 -25.80 -2.91
CA PRO A 453 -28.37 -25.86 -4.33
C PRO A 453 -29.66 -25.75 -5.15
N ASN A 454 -29.69 -24.87 -6.14
CA ASN A 454 -30.67 -24.94 -7.23
C ASN A 454 -30.31 -26.13 -8.13
N HIS A 455 -31.19 -27.14 -8.17
CA HIS A 455 -31.05 -28.35 -8.99
C HIS A 455 -31.77 -28.22 -10.34
N PRO A 456 -31.08 -28.43 -11.48
CA PRO A 456 -31.71 -28.92 -12.70
C PRO A 456 -31.42 -30.42 -12.84
N TYR A 457 -32.46 -31.25 -12.72
CA TYR A 457 -32.36 -32.70 -12.93
C TYR A 457 -32.38 -33.10 -14.41
N TRP A 458 -31.76 -34.25 -14.65
CA TRP A 458 -31.92 -35.20 -15.76
C TRP A 458 -31.08 -35.01 -17.03
N GLY A 459 -29.86 -35.54 -16.97
CA GLY A 459 -29.02 -35.86 -18.13
C GLY A 459 -28.38 -37.24 -17.98
N THR A 460 -28.21 -37.95 -19.10
CA THR A 460 -27.61 -39.28 -19.22
C THR A 460 -26.20 -39.40 -18.60
N PRO A 461 -25.74 -40.61 -18.20
CA PRO A 461 -24.44 -40.80 -17.56
C PRO A 461 -23.29 -40.52 -18.52
N VAL A 462 -22.76 -39.30 -18.48
CA VAL A 462 -21.50 -38.90 -19.12
C VAL A 462 -20.46 -38.74 -18.02
N LYS A 463 -19.21 -39.16 -18.26
CA LYS A 463 -18.10 -38.86 -17.33
C LYS A 463 -17.93 -37.34 -17.29
N HIS A 464 -18.27 -36.71 -16.18
CA HIS A 464 -17.93 -35.31 -15.95
C HIS A 464 -16.68 -35.22 -15.09
N HIS A 465 -15.79 -34.29 -15.46
CA HIS A 465 -14.68 -33.88 -14.62
C HIS A 465 -15.23 -32.90 -13.58
N LEU A 466 -15.02 -33.18 -12.29
CA LEU A 466 -15.49 -32.31 -11.21
C LEU A 466 -14.28 -31.79 -10.42
N GLU A 467 -14.23 -30.48 -10.30
CA GLU A 467 -13.21 -29.78 -9.52
C GLU A 467 -13.68 -29.69 -8.06
N VAL A 468 -12.80 -30.07 -7.12
CA VAL A 468 -13.10 -30.06 -5.70
C VAL A 468 -11.89 -29.52 -4.95
N LEU A 469 -12.12 -28.60 -4.00
CA LEU A 469 -11.09 -28.14 -3.08
C LEU A 469 -11.18 -28.94 -1.78
N TRP A 470 -10.05 -29.41 -1.27
CA TRP A 470 -9.95 -29.97 0.06
C TRP A 470 -9.42 -28.89 1.01
N VAL A 471 -10.21 -28.53 2.02
CA VAL A 471 -9.97 -27.35 2.86
C VAL A 471 -9.91 -27.71 4.34
N ARG A 472 -9.15 -26.91 5.10
CA ARG A 472 -9.13 -26.90 6.56
C ARG A 472 -9.83 -25.64 7.06
N TRP A 473 -10.85 -25.80 7.90
CA TRP A 473 -11.71 -24.68 8.27
C TRP A 473 -11.10 -23.81 9.37
N LEU A 474 -11.25 -22.50 9.19
CA LEU A 474 -10.95 -21.46 10.17
C LEU A 474 -12.28 -20.88 10.67
N ALA A 475 -12.38 -20.70 11.99
CA ALA A 475 -13.56 -20.13 12.63
C ALA A 475 -13.21 -18.81 13.32
N LEU A 476 -14.16 -17.86 13.29
CA LEU A 476 -14.05 -16.60 14.00
C LEU A 476 -14.04 -16.83 15.52
N LEU A 477 -13.11 -16.17 16.23
CA LEU A 477 -13.07 -16.24 17.69
C LEU A 477 -14.26 -15.48 18.30
N ARG A 478 -15.28 -16.21 18.76
CA ARG A 478 -16.51 -15.63 19.35
C ARG A 478 -16.27 -14.71 20.56
N ASN A 479 -15.18 -14.94 21.30
CA ASN A 479 -14.85 -14.16 22.50
C ASN A 479 -14.00 -12.91 22.20
N HIS A 480 -13.57 -12.72 20.96
CA HIS A 480 -12.75 -11.58 20.55
C HIS A 480 -13.63 -10.47 19.97
N LYS A 481 -13.59 -9.29 20.57
CA LYS A 481 -14.23 -8.11 19.99
C LYS A 481 -13.32 -7.52 18.91
N SER A 482 -13.75 -7.64 17.66
CA SER A 482 -13.10 -7.05 16.50
C SER A 482 -13.91 -5.89 15.92
N GLY A 483 -13.32 -5.21 14.95
CA GLY A 483 -13.98 -4.19 14.18
C GLY A 483 -13.70 -2.78 14.67
N MET A 484 -14.28 -1.82 13.94
CA MET A 484 -13.91 -0.42 13.99
C MET A 484 -14.12 0.25 15.35
N LYS A 485 -15.13 -0.22 16.11
CA LYS A 485 -15.45 0.30 17.45
C LYS A 485 -14.35 -0.04 18.46
N CYS A 486 -13.72 -1.20 18.31
CA CYS A 486 -12.69 -1.69 19.21
C CYS A 486 -11.27 -1.49 18.66
N ALA A 487 -11.12 -1.04 17.41
CA ALA A 487 -9.85 -0.86 16.73
C ALA A 487 -8.97 -2.13 16.72
N HIS A 488 -9.61 -3.30 16.56
CA HIS A 488 -8.93 -4.59 16.50
C HIS A 488 -9.27 -5.33 15.20
N LEU A 489 -8.27 -5.99 14.62
CA LEU A 489 -8.47 -6.88 13.47
C LEU A 489 -9.35 -8.09 13.88
N PRO A 490 -10.17 -8.61 12.95
CA PRO A 490 -10.82 -9.91 13.11
C PRO A 490 -9.79 -11.00 13.35
N ARG A 491 -10.14 -11.97 14.21
CA ARG A 491 -9.29 -13.10 14.55
C ARG A 491 -9.99 -14.39 14.22
N VAL A 492 -9.23 -15.29 13.61
CA VAL A 492 -9.66 -16.64 13.27
C VAL A 492 -8.67 -17.66 13.84
N ALA A 493 -9.18 -18.84 14.19
CA ALA A 493 -8.38 -19.98 14.60
C ALA A 493 -8.86 -21.21 13.86
N PHE A 494 -7.97 -22.19 13.68
CA PHE A 494 -8.37 -23.47 13.11
C PHE A 494 -9.40 -24.13 14.01
N VAL A 495 -10.43 -24.69 13.38
CA VAL A 495 -11.42 -25.52 14.06
C VAL A 495 -10.71 -26.69 14.76
N ASP A 496 -11.16 -27.00 15.98
CA ASP A 496 -10.55 -28.01 16.84
C ASP A 496 -10.67 -29.41 16.24
N GLU A 497 -9.62 -30.22 16.33
CA GLU A 497 -9.53 -31.58 15.76
C GLU A 497 -10.68 -32.51 16.22
N SER A 498 -11.25 -32.27 17.40
CA SER A 498 -12.40 -33.04 17.91
C SER A 498 -13.68 -32.77 17.14
N ASP A 499 -13.76 -31.63 16.43
CA ASP A 499 -14.88 -31.29 15.58
C ASP A 499 -14.84 -32.09 14.28
N THR A 500 -15.97 -32.70 13.94
CA THR A 500 -16.14 -33.44 12.70
C THR A 500 -15.95 -32.57 11.46
N ASP A 501 -16.10 -31.25 11.57
CA ASP A 501 -16.04 -30.31 10.46
C ASP A 501 -14.68 -29.61 10.32
N THR A 502 -13.63 -30.08 11.01
CA THR A 502 -12.26 -29.52 10.88
C THR A 502 -11.74 -29.47 9.44
N PHE A 503 -12.02 -30.52 8.68
CA PHE A 503 -11.65 -30.66 7.27
C PHE A 503 -12.90 -30.92 6.44
N GLY A 504 -12.99 -30.28 5.27
CA GLY A 504 -14.11 -30.43 4.37
C GLY A 504 -13.73 -30.36 2.91
N PHE A 505 -14.75 -30.49 2.07
CA PHE A 505 -14.64 -30.26 0.64
C PHE A 505 -15.49 -29.05 0.27
N LEU A 506 -14.93 -28.21 -0.60
CA LEU A 506 -15.53 -26.95 -1.03
C LEU A 506 -15.62 -26.94 -2.56
N ASP A 507 -16.73 -26.40 -3.07
CA ASP A 507 -16.86 -26.09 -4.49
C ASP A 507 -16.02 -24.84 -4.80
N PRO A 508 -15.06 -24.90 -5.74
CA PRO A 508 -14.30 -23.71 -6.16
C PRO A 508 -15.19 -22.51 -6.53
N GLY A 509 -16.41 -22.74 -7.02
CA GLY A 509 -17.39 -21.68 -7.34
C GLY A 509 -17.89 -20.89 -6.12
N GLN A 510 -17.62 -21.34 -4.90
CA GLN A 510 -17.99 -20.66 -3.65
C GLN A 510 -16.88 -19.76 -3.09
N VAL A 511 -15.70 -19.77 -3.71
CA VAL A 511 -14.56 -18.96 -3.27
C VAL A 511 -14.71 -17.54 -3.78
N ILE A 512 -14.75 -16.56 -2.87
CA ILE A 512 -14.87 -15.14 -3.27
C ILE A 512 -13.51 -14.61 -3.75
N GLN A 513 -12.47 -14.84 -2.94
CA GLN A 513 -11.13 -14.29 -3.13
C GLN A 513 -10.13 -15.01 -2.21
N GLY A 514 -8.84 -14.71 -2.39
CA GLY A 514 -7.81 -15.03 -1.41
C GLY A 514 -8.00 -14.24 -0.10
N ALA A 515 -7.33 -14.68 0.96
CA ALA A 515 -7.33 -13.96 2.23
C ALA A 515 -5.91 -13.82 2.79
N HIS A 516 -5.55 -12.62 3.26
CA HIS A 516 -4.28 -12.45 3.95
C HIS A 516 -4.42 -12.80 5.43
N LEU A 517 -3.82 -13.91 5.86
CA LEU A 517 -3.81 -14.31 7.27
C LEU A 517 -2.45 -14.03 7.90
N ILE A 518 -2.41 -13.09 8.84
CA ILE A 518 -1.18 -12.73 9.57
C ILE A 518 -1.21 -13.40 10.94
N PRO A 519 -0.19 -14.17 11.35
CA PRO A 519 -0.17 -14.78 12.67
C PRO A 519 -0.33 -13.77 13.81
N ALA A 520 -1.14 -14.10 14.82
CA ALA A 520 -1.21 -13.35 16.07
C ALA A 520 -0.03 -13.75 16.96
N PHE A 521 1.16 -13.21 16.66
CA PHE A 521 2.44 -13.65 17.24
C PHE A 521 2.48 -13.67 18.77
N ASN A 522 1.75 -12.77 19.43
CA ASN A 522 1.68 -12.69 20.89
C ASN A 522 0.97 -13.88 21.55
N LEU A 523 0.09 -14.58 20.81
CA LEU A 523 -0.64 -15.75 21.30
C LEU A 523 0.15 -17.05 21.11
N GLY A 524 1.26 -16.99 20.38
CA GLY A 524 2.18 -18.11 20.22
C GLY A 524 1.69 -19.19 19.26
N ARG A 525 2.53 -20.22 19.16
CA ARG A 525 2.26 -21.45 18.42
C ARG A 525 1.80 -22.53 19.38
N GLY A 526 1.02 -23.47 18.87
CA GLY A 526 0.67 -24.64 19.64
C GLY A 526 -0.05 -25.69 18.80
N VAL A 527 -0.77 -26.54 19.50
CA VAL A 527 -1.33 -27.79 18.98
C VAL A 527 -2.81 -27.94 19.30
N SER A 528 -3.49 -26.84 19.69
CA SER A 528 -4.91 -26.89 20.04
C SER A 528 -5.75 -27.44 18.91
N SER A 529 -5.49 -27.00 17.67
CA SER A 529 -6.35 -27.35 16.53
C SER A 529 -5.91 -28.60 15.76
N LEU A 530 -4.65 -29.05 15.93
CA LEU A 530 -4.13 -30.30 15.38
C LEU A 530 -2.92 -30.72 16.22
N ARG A 531 -2.83 -32.01 16.60
CA ARG A 531 -1.63 -32.54 17.27
C ARG A 531 -0.33 -32.16 16.54
N GLY A 532 0.72 -31.91 17.33
CA GLY A 532 2.05 -31.59 16.81
C GLY A 532 2.62 -32.75 15.98
N GLY A 533 3.27 -32.42 14.87
CA GLY A 533 3.86 -33.38 13.94
C GLY A 533 3.68 -33.01 12.47
N LYS A 534 4.19 -33.85 11.58
CA LYS A 534 4.02 -33.67 10.14
C LYS A 534 2.56 -33.94 9.77
N SER A 535 1.94 -33.01 9.05
CA SER A 535 0.58 -33.16 8.51
C SER A 535 0.55 -32.71 7.05
N LEU A 536 -0.39 -33.25 6.27
CA LEU A 536 -0.64 -32.81 4.89
C LEU A 536 -1.32 -31.45 4.85
N ALA A 537 -1.91 -31.03 5.97
CA ALA A 537 -2.55 -29.73 6.13
C ALA A 537 -1.58 -28.62 6.55
N ARG A 538 -0.26 -28.91 6.56
CA ARG A 538 0.81 -27.98 6.95
C ARG A 538 1.80 -27.82 5.79
N PRO A 539 2.46 -26.66 5.67
CA PRO A 539 3.58 -26.49 4.76
C PRO A 539 4.69 -27.51 5.04
N ASP A 540 5.42 -27.90 3.99
CA ASP A 540 6.49 -28.89 4.09
C ASP A 540 7.53 -28.50 5.16
N GLY A 541 7.71 -29.38 6.15
CA GLY A 541 8.65 -29.19 7.25
C GLY A 541 8.08 -28.51 8.50
N ALA A 542 6.85 -27.98 8.46
CA ALA A 542 6.19 -27.44 9.64
C ALA A 542 5.69 -28.55 10.59
N LEU A 543 5.82 -28.31 11.90
CA LEU A 543 5.45 -29.26 12.96
C LEU A 543 4.30 -28.76 13.83
N ASP A 544 4.02 -27.47 13.81
CA ASP A 544 2.99 -26.79 14.59
C ASP A 544 2.34 -25.67 13.76
N ASP A 545 1.18 -25.20 14.26
CA ASP A 545 0.44 -24.08 13.68
C ASP A 545 0.47 -22.89 14.64
N TRP A 546 0.20 -21.69 14.13
CA TRP A 546 -0.15 -20.58 15.01
C TRP A 546 -1.55 -20.82 15.58
N GLU A 547 -1.73 -20.48 16.85
CA GLU A 547 -3.01 -20.69 17.53
C GLU A 547 -4.11 -19.80 16.95
N VAL A 548 -3.74 -18.58 16.55
CA VAL A 548 -4.68 -17.57 16.05
C VAL A 548 -4.03 -16.77 14.94
N TYR A 549 -4.84 -16.40 13.96
CA TYR A 549 -4.47 -15.53 12.85
C TYR A 549 -5.36 -14.28 12.88
N CYS A 550 -4.76 -13.13 12.59
CA CYS A 550 -5.44 -11.88 12.30
C CYS A 550 -5.75 -11.81 10.80
N VAL A 551 -6.98 -11.43 10.45
CA VAL A 551 -7.39 -11.24 9.05
C VAL A 551 -6.93 -9.86 8.58
N GLY A 552 -6.14 -9.82 7.50
CA GLY A 552 -5.59 -8.63 6.86
C GLY A 552 -6.61 -7.82 6.07
N ILE A 553 -7.77 -7.52 6.67
CA ILE A 553 -8.94 -6.88 6.01
C ILE A 553 -8.62 -5.56 5.28
N ILE A 554 -7.50 -4.93 5.61
CA ILE A 554 -7.13 -3.63 5.06
C ILE A 554 -6.35 -3.80 3.75
N VAL A 555 -5.50 -4.83 3.66
CA VAL A 555 -4.83 -5.25 2.41
C VAL A 555 -5.90 -5.65 1.39
N ASP A 556 -6.84 -6.49 1.84
CA ASP A 556 -7.95 -6.97 1.02
C ASP A 556 -8.88 -5.85 0.52
N ALA A 557 -9.02 -4.76 1.27
CA ALA A 557 -9.91 -3.65 0.93
C ALA A 557 -9.28 -2.58 0.02
N VAL A 558 -7.94 -2.41 0.08
CA VAL A 558 -7.21 -1.43 -0.74
C VAL A 558 -6.94 -1.99 -2.13
N ASP A 559 -6.52 -3.26 -2.18
CA ASP A 559 -6.05 -3.88 -3.41
C ASP A 559 -7.10 -4.80 -4.04
N ASN A 560 -7.87 -5.55 -3.24
CA ASN A 560 -8.60 -6.73 -3.73
C ASN A 560 -10.12 -6.73 -3.47
N SER A 561 -10.81 -5.59 -3.61
CA SER A 561 -12.29 -5.59 -3.76
C SER A 561 -13.12 -5.86 -2.50
N ASN A 562 -13.53 -4.80 -1.78
CA ASN A 562 -14.93 -4.59 -1.37
C ASN A 562 -15.01 -3.39 -0.41
N SER A 563 -15.58 -2.28 -0.88
CA SER A 563 -15.89 -1.11 -0.03
C SER A 563 -16.82 -1.45 1.15
N VAL A 564 -17.53 -2.59 1.07
CA VAL A 564 -18.43 -3.11 2.12
C VAL A 564 -17.66 -3.49 3.40
N VAL A 565 -16.42 -3.98 3.30
CA VAL A 565 -15.62 -4.40 4.46
C VAL A 565 -15.24 -3.21 5.35
N LEU A 566 -15.14 -2.02 4.76
CA LEU A 566 -14.86 -0.78 5.50
C LEU A 566 -16.11 -0.16 6.15
N GLN A 567 -17.32 -0.66 5.85
CA GLN A 567 -18.58 0.00 6.21
C GLN A 567 -19.57 -0.86 7.03
N GLY A 568 -19.35 -2.17 7.24
CA GLY A 568 -20.36 -3.05 7.87
C GLY A 568 -19.89 -3.95 9.02
N ASP A 569 -20.43 -3.72 10.23
CA ASP A 569 -20.80 -4.82 11.16
C ASP A 569 -21.90 -5.64 10.42
N VAL A 570 -21.62 -6.84 9.94
CA VAL A 570 -22.66 -7.72 9.37
C VAL A 570 -23.44 -8.37 10.51
N GLY A 571 -24.51 -7.69 10.93
CA GLY A 571 -25.66 -8.34 11.53
C GLY A 571 -26.46 -9.05 10.44
N TYR A 572 -26.83 -10.30 10.72
CA TYR A 572 -27.71 -11.17 9.93
C TYR A 572 -28.84 -10.40 9.24
N ARG A 573 -28.97 -10.58 7.93
CA ARG A 573 -30.06 -10.01 7.14
C ARG A 573 -30.91 -11.17 6.62
N GLU A 574 -32.11 -11.28 7.17
CA GLU A 574 -33.15 -12.24 6.75
C GLU A 574 -33.62 -11.92 5.33
N ASP A 575 -33.92 -12.99 4.60
CA ASP A 575 -34.42 -13.02 3.22
C ASP A 575 -35.67 -12.15 3.01
N SER A 576 -35.69 -11.42 1.90
CA SER A 576 -36.95 -10.97 1.30
C SER A 576 -36.78 -10.84 -0.21
N ASP A 577 -37.54 -11.66 -0.92
CA ASP A 577 -37.63 -11.84 -2.37
C ASP A 577 -37.85 -10.53 -3.16
N SER A 578 -37.26 -10.42 -4.35
CA SER A 578 -37.74 -9.51 -5.38
C SER A 578 -37.62 -10.11 -6.78
N GLU A 579 -38.77 -10.21 -7.44
CA GLU A 579 -39.05 -10.70 -8.79
C GLU A 579 -38.31 -9.91 -9.89
N GLY A 580 -38.08 -10.59 -11.01
CA GLY A 580 -37.18 -10.18 -12.09
C GLY A 580 -37.66 -9.10 -13.04
N TYR A 581 -36.71 -8.62 -13.85
CA TYR A 581 -36.95 -7.88 -15.09
C TYR A 581 -35.84 -8.25 -16.10
N GLU A 582 -36.25 -8.65 -17.30
CA GLU A 582 -35.40 -9.08 -18.41
C GLU A 582 -34.75 -7.89 -19.15
N GLY A 583 -33.47 -8.06 -19.50
CA GLY A 583 -32.85 -7.81 -20.82
C GLY A 583 -32.73 -6.39 -21.36
N TYR A 584 -31.49 -5.97 -21.67
CA TYR A 584 -31.07 -5.55 -23.03
C TYR A 584 -29.53 -5.57 -23.10
N ASP A 585 -29.01 -6.39 -24.02
CA ASP A 585 -27.59 -6.53 -24.38
C ASP A 585 -27.08 -5.30 -25.14
N ASP A 586 -25.89 -4.82 -24.78
CA ASP A 586 -25.04 -4.03 -25.67
C ASP A 586 -23.56 -4.36 -25.36
N GLU A 587 -22.99 -5.24 -26.19
CA GLU A 587 -21.59 -5.64 -26.17
C GLU A 587 -20.70 -4.53 -26.74
N LYS A 588 -19.68 -4.12 -25.98
CA LYS A 588 -18.44 -3.52 -26.52
C LYS A 588 -17.23 -4.00 -25.72
N GLU A 589 -16.50 -4.94 -26.31
CA GLU A 589 -15.20 -5.43 -25.85
C GLU A 589 -14.13 -4.34 -25.96
N ALA A 590 -13.29 -4.21 -24.93
CA ALA A 590 -12.03 -3.47 -24.95
C ALA A 590 -10.91 -4.44 -24.52
N SER A 591 -9.84 -4.48 -25.30
CA SER A 591 -8.77 -5.48 -25.28
C SER A 591 -7.68 -5.17 -24.25
N ASP A 592 -7.30 -6.19 -23.48
CA ASP A 592 -6.23 -6.19 -22.49
C ASP A 592 -4.85 -6.49 -23.12
N GLU A 593 -3.81 -5.73 -22.75
CA GLU A 593 -2.39 -5.99 -23.09
C GLU A 593 -1.60 -6.38 -21.81
N GLU A 594 -1.16 -7.65 -21.72
CA GLU A 594 -0.30 -8.17 -20.65
C GLU A 594 1.19 -7.85 -20.91
N PHE A 595 1.93 -7.45 -19.86
CA PHE A 595 3.38 -7.24 -19.89
C PHE A 595 4.07 -8.17 -18.88
N SER A 596 5.04 -8.96 -19.34
CA SER A 596 5.84 -9.89 -18.54
C SER A 596 6.95 -9.18 -17.76
N ASN A 597 7.08 -9.46 -16.46
CA ASN A 597 8.13 -8.95 -15.57
C ASN A 597 9.29 -9.94 -15.44
N GLU A 598 10.48 -9.53 -15.87
CA GLU A 598 11.76 -10.06 -15.39
C GLU A 598 12.57 -8.87 -14.83
N GLU A 599 12.69 -8.79 -13.50
CA GLU A 599 13.50 -7.77 -12.82
C GLU A 599 14.88 -8.33 -12.44
N LEU A 600 15.92 -7.62 -12.87
CA LEU A 600 17.28 -7.75 -12.38
C LEU A 600 17.50 -6.69 -11.29
N GLU A 601 17.88 -7.16 -10.10
CA GLU A 601 18.28 -6.37 -8.94
C GLU A 601 19.58 -5.59 -9.21
N GLU A 602 19.69 -4.32 -8.81
CA GLU A 602 20.98 -3.75 -8.34
C GLU A 602 20.90 -2.40 -7.61
N GLU A 603 21.96 -2.16 -6.84
CA GLU A 603 22.19 -1.24 -5.71
C GLU A 603 22.26 0.26 -6.07
N TRP A 604 21.88 1.11 -5.11
CA TRP A 604 22.21 2.54 -5.10
C TRP A 604 23.22 2.82 -3.98
N GLU A 605 24.44 3.19 -4.38
CA GLU A 605 25.42 3.88 -3.54
C GLU A 605 25.09 5.39 -3.51
N ASP A 606 25.20 5.95 -2.30
CA ASP A 606 24.84 7.32 -1.93
C ASP A 606 26.12 8.17 -2.02
N GLU A 607 26.35 8.85 -3.14
CA GLU A 607 27.37 9.90 -3.24
C GLU A 607 26.71 11.27 -3.15
N GLY A 608 26.89 11.92 -1.99
CA GLY A 608 26.56 13.32 -1.79
C GLY A 608 27.59 14.23 -2.44
N SER A 609 27.13 15.25 -3.17
CA SER A 609 27.98 16.35 -3.62
C SER A 609 27.77 17.55 -2.69
N GLU A 610 28.77 17.80 -1.85
CA GLU A 610 29.04 19.09 -1.22
C GLU A 610 29.42 20.11 -2.31
N ILE A 611 28.82 21.30 -2.28
CA ILE A 611 29.30 22.46 -3.03
C ILE A 611 29.85 23.43 -1.98
N GLU A 612 31.17 23.45 -1.84
CA GLU A 612 31.90 24.55 -1.19
C GLU A 612 32.20 25.64 -2.22
N ASP A 613 31.89 26.87 -1.82
CA ASP A 613 32.28 28.10 -2.49
C ASP A 613 33.81 28.28 -2.50
N GLY A 614 34.34 28.69 -3.65
CA GLY A 614 35.73 29.11 -3.80
C GLY A 614 35.94 29.90 -5.09
N CYS A 615 35.73 31.21 -5.01
CA CYS A 615 36.12 32.16 -6.04
C CYS A 615 37.64 32.21 -6.19
N GLU A 616 38.15 32.20 -7.41
CA GLU A 616 39.33 32.99 -7.80
C GLU A 616 39.24 33.32 -9.30
N GLU A 617 39.25 34.62 -9.57
CA GLU A 617 39.28 35.26 -10.87
C GLU A 617 40.63 35.00 -11.56
N ASP A 618 40.64 34.85 -12.88
CA ASP A 618 41.58 35.60 -13.72
C ASP A 618 41.13 35.55 -15.18
N GLY A 619 40.98 36.74 -15.75
CA GLY A 619 40.41 36.97 -17.06
C GLY A 619 41.37 36.80 -18.23
N HIS A 620 40.80 36.74 -19.44
CA HIS A 620 41.15 37.67 -20.50
C HIS A 620 40.07 37.69 -21.59
N GLU A 621 39.82 38.93 -22.04
CA GLU A 621 39.03 39.41 -23.18
C GLU A 621 39.25 38.57 -24.47
N ILE A 622 38.30 38.50 -25.41
CA ILE A 622 38.12 39.49 -26.49
C ILE A 622 36.77 39.29 -27.20
N GLU A 623 36.26 40.43 -27.64
CA GLU A 623 35.04 40.82 -28.34
C GLU A 623 34.65 40.05 -29.62
N ASP A 624 33.32 39.94 -29.78
CA ASP A 624 32.48 40.27 -30.94
C ASP A 624 32.68 39.72 -32.37
N GLU A 625 31.49 39.61 -32.99
CA GLU A 625 31.14 39.75 -34.42
C GLU A 625 30.90 38.51 -35.30
N PHE A 626 29.59 38.27 -35.48
CA PHE A 626 28.85 38.29 -36.75
C PHE A 626 28.94 37.12 -37.76
N ASN A 627 27.74 36.67 -38.15
CA ASN A 627 27.31 36.20 -39.47
C ASN A 627 27.93 34.92 -40.07
N ASP A 628 27.12 33.87 -40.23
CA ASP A 628 26.33 33.66 -41.46
C ASP A 628 25.73 32.23 -41.49
N LEU A 629 24.42 32.18 -41.71
CA LEU A 629 23.72 31.01 -42.24
C LEU A 629 24.19 30.75 -43.67
N PRO A 630 24.06 29.51 -44.16
CA PRO A 630 23.05 29.36 -45.19
C PRO A 630 22.11 28.17 -44.98
N SER A 631 20.86 28.47 -45.29
CA SER A 631 19.76 27.60 -45.64
C SER A 631 20.13 26.46 -46.59
N PHE A 632 19.79 25.22 -46.23
CA PHE A 632 18.91 24.33 -47.00
C PHE A 632 18.26 23.30 -46.07
#